data_AF-A0A3D5AX91-F1
#
_entry.id   AF-A0A3D5AX91-F1
#
_cell.length_a   1.000
_cell.length_b   1.000
_cell.length_c   1.000
_cell.angle_alpha   90.00
_cell.angle_beta   90.00
_cell.angle_gamma   90.00
#
_symmetry.space_group_name_H-M   'P 1'
#
loop_
_entity.id
_entity.type
_entity.pdbx_description
1 polymer ?
#
loop_
_entity_poly.entity_id
_entity_poly.type
_entity_poly.pdbx_seq_one_letter_code
_entity_poly.pdbx_strand_id
1 'polypeptide(L)'
;MKLKDLISAFAAEIELAHAQMEHNLDELAVLDNAEPAFMDALEQYSGQTQRMGEAAELAGFPGLKLVCAHMVENSLMLAAQPPGERAQLIDFLRNWPPLIVNYLHHLDDPSCAAGLIDYLEHAPITMGAEQGLKVIHMLGAIPVQVDYAEGKDKPHRPVLASPDDVALVMAEDVDHNFLEGFFQEAPEQVHHLVMLARNMVSGEADSSDIIAAKRVAHTLKGSGATIGLRGLAALGHHLEDILEYFEERGGHVTPQAANALLDAAYCLEQMVGFVMGSDDYPEQAQAVLQTVLDLANRIDAGESLEQPSARAAASMPGATADTSTSAAPQKAQRPEPVAAQTSNTLRVSKQNIEELFLVSSEMSVGSAAMETRIKNLVDSSRELLSQNLRVQKRMFELETILQMRTLTRKRANA
;
A
#
# COMPACT_ATOMS: atom_id res chain seq x y z
N MET A 1 13.01 -17.03 -0.26
CA MET A 1 14.20 -16.32 -0.78
C MET A 1 14.03 -14.85 -0.44
N LYS A 2 15.03 -14.18 0.15
CA LYS A 2 14.85 -12.78 0.54
C LYS A 2 14.92 -11.90 -0.71
N LEU A 3 14.21 -10.77 -0.71
CA LEU A 3 14.13 -9.87 -1.88
C LEU A 3 15.53 -9.39 -2.33
N LYS A 4 16.47 -9.19 -1.41
CA LYS A 4 17.88 -8.89 -1.74
C LYS A 4 18.63 -10.00 -2.45
N ASP A 5 18.35 -11.26 -2.12
CA ASP A 5 18.96 -12.40 -2.82
C ASP A 5 18.48 -12.42 -4.28
N LEU A 6 17.21 -12.05 -4.50
CA LEU A 6 16.60 -11.94 -5.81
C LEU A 6 17.19 -10.76 -6.61
N ILE A 7 17.34 -9.60 -5.98
CA ILE A 7 18.01 -8.42 -6.58
C ILE A 7 19.44 -8.74 -6.99
N SER A 8 20.21 -9.38 -6.10
CA SER A 8 21.61 -9.73 -6.36
C SER A 8 21.73 -10.77 -7.47
N ALA A 9 20.84 -11.78 -7.48
CA ALA A 9 20.80 -12.77 -8.56
C ALA A 9 20.45 -12.13 -9.91
N PHE A 10 19.49 -11.21 -9.93
CA PHE A 10 19.10 -10.50 -11.14
C PHE A 10 20.23 -9.61 -11.66
N ALA A 11 20.89 -8.84 -10.79
CA ALA A 11 22.04 -8.03 -11.18
C ALA A 11 23.19 -8.88 -11.76
N ALA A 12 23.50 -10.03 -11.14
CA ALA A 12 24.50 -10.96 -11.66
C ALA A 12 24.11 -11.55 -13.03
N GLU A 13 22.83 -11.80 -13.28
CA GLU A 13 22.35 -12.26 -14.59
C GLU A 13 22.56 -11.21 -15.69
N ILE A 14 22.33 -9.93 -15.38
CA ILE A 14 22.61 -8.82 -16.30
C ILE A 14 24.12 -8.71 -16.58
N GLU A 15 24.97 -8.83 -15.56
CA GLU A 15 26.42 -8.82 -15.73
C GLU A 15 26.91 -9.98 -16.60
N LEU A 16 26.34 -11.18 -16.45
CA LEU A 16 26.65 -12.34 -17.30
C LEU A 16 26.23 -12.12 -18.76
N ALA A 17 25.09 -11.46 -18.98
CA ALA A 17 24.60 -11.15 -20.32
C ALA A 17 25.40 -10.05 -21.03
N HIS A 18 26.05 -9.17 -20.27
CA HIS A 18 26.74 -7.97 -20.77
C HIS A 18 27.76 -8.28 -21.88
N ALA A 19 28.59 -9.31 -21.71
CA ALA A 19 29.62 -9.66 -22.69
C ALA A 19 29.03 -10.05 -24.06
N GLN A 20 27.90 -10.76 -24.08
CA GLN A 20 27.22 -11.10 -25.33
C GLN A 20 26.53 -9.88 -25.95
N MET A 21 25.94 -9.01 -25.13
CA MET A 21 25.33 -7.77 -25.62
C MET A 21 26.35 -6.83 -26.27
N GLU A 22 27.54 -6.69 -25.66
CA GLU A 22 28.67 -5.95 -26.22
C GLU A 22 29.10 -6.51 -27.58
N HIS A 23 29.24 -7.83 -27.67
CA HIS A 23 29.61 -8.50 -28.91
C HIS A 23 28.58 -8.23 -30.03
N ASN A 24 27.29 -8.34 -29.71
CA ASN A 24 26.23 -8.05 -30.67
C ASN A 24 26.27 -6.57 -31.11
N LEU A 25 26.54 -5.62 -30.20
CA LEU A 25 26.67 -4.21 -30.54
C LEU A 25 27.90 -3.92 -31.43
N ASP A 26 29.01 -4.63 -31.22
CA ASP A 26 30.20 -4.52 -32.08
C ASP A 26 29.89 -4.98 -33.51
N GLU A 27 29.14 -6.08 -33.67
CA GLU A 27 28.67 -6.54 -34.98
C GLU A 27 27.70 -5.54 -35.62
N LEU A 28 26.70 -5.08 -34.85
CA LEU A 28 25.72 -4.10 -35.31
C LEU A 28 26.34 -2.74 -35.68
N ALA A 29 27.51 -2.41 -35.15
CA ALA A 29 28.22 -1.18 -35.52
C ALA A 29 28.82 -1.24 -36.94
N VAL A 30 29.17 -2.42 -37.44
CA VAL A 30 29.95 -2.58 -38.68
C VAL A 30 29.19 -3.25 -39.83
N LEU A 31 28.27 -4.18 -39.52
CA LEU A 31 27.55 -4.96 -40.53
C LEU A 31 26.55 -4.12 -41.32
N ASP A 32 26.45 -4.36 -42.63
CA ASP A 32 25.42 -3.71 -43.45
C ASP A 32 24.02 -4.25 -43.13
N ASN A 33 22.98 -3.41 -43.24
CA ASN A 33 21.59 -3.79 -42.98
C ASN A 33 21.10 -4.96 -43.86
N ALA A 34 21.68 -5.15 -45.04
CA ALA A 34 21.30 -6.23 -45.95
C ALA A 34 21.92 -7.59 -45.57
N GLU A 35 22.90 -7.62 -44.67
CA GLU A 35 23.56 -8.84 -44.24
C GLU A 35 22.67 -9.64 -43.27
N PRO A 36 22.45 -10.96 -43.48
CA PRO A 36 21.67 -11.77 -42.54
C PRO A 36 22.22 -11.72 -41.10
N ALA A 37 23.55 -11.65 -40.97
CA ALA A 37 24.23 -11.54 -39.68
C ALA A 37 23.82 -10.27 -38.90
N PHE A 38 23.46 -9.17 -39.58
CA PHE A 38 22.98 -7.97 -38.92
C PHE A 38 21.65 -8.23 -38.21
N MET A 39 20.71 -8.90 -38.89
CA MET A 39 19.41 -9.25 -38.32
C MET A 39 19.57 -10.24 -37.16
N ASP A 40 20.46 -11.23 -37.29
CA ASP A 40 20.76 -12.19 -36.23
C ASP A 40 21.32 -11.48 -34.98
N ALA A 41 22.27 -10.56 -35.15
CA ALA A 41 22.84 -9.79 -34.05
C ALA A 41 21.79 -8.87 -33.38
N LEU A 42 20.91 -8.25 -34.17
CA LEU A 42 19.82 -7.40 -33.67
C LEU A 42 18.80 -8.21 -32.87
N GLU A 43 18.40 -9.38 -33.37
CA GLU A 43 17.48 -10.30 -32.67
C GLU A 43 18.10 -10.81 -31.37
N GLN A 44 19.39 -11.14 -31.36
CA GLN A 44 20.08 -11.58 -30.15
C GLN A 44 20.15 -10.46 -29.10
N TYR A 45 20.51 -9.23 -29.49
CA TYR A 45 20.57 -8.09 -28.58
C TYR A 45 19.20 -7.71 -28.02
N SER A 46 18.21 -7.52 -28.90
CA SER A 46 16.85 -7.14 -28.51
C SER A 46 16.16 -8.25 -27.71
N GLY A 47 16.36 -9.52 -28.09
CA GLY A 47 15.85 -10.67 -27.36
C GLY A 47 16.46 -10.83 -25.97
N GLN A 48 17.77 -10.56 -25.80
CA GLN A 48 18.38 -10.55 -24.47
C GLN A 48 17.82 -9.40 -23.60
N THR A 49 17.64 -8.23 -24.18
CA THR A 49 17.03 -7.07 -23.50
C THR A 49 15.59 -7.36 -23.07
N GLN A 50 14.81 -8.03 -23.93
CA GLN A 50 13.44 -8.44 -23.60
C GLN A 50 13.42 -9.46 -22.46
N ARG A 51 14.26 -10.50 -22.51
CA ARG A 51 14.37 -11.49 -21.42
C ARG A 51 14.73 -10.83 -20.08
N MET A 52 15.64 -9.85 -20.08
CA MET A 52 15.95 -9.06 -18.89
C MET A 52 14.71 -8.33 -18.36
N GLY A 53 13.89 -7.75 -19.24
CA GLY A 53 12.63 -7.09 -18.85
C GLY A 53 11.60 -8.06 -18.27
N GLU A 54 11.44 -9.25 -18.84
CA GLU A 54 10.55 -10.30 -18.34
C GLU A 54 11.01 -10.81 -16.96
N ALA A 55 12.31 -11.05 -16.80
CA ALA A 55 12.90 -11.42 -15.52
C ALA A 55 12.71 -10.32 -14.46
N ALA A 56 12.87 -9.04 -14.83
CA ALA A 56 12.62 -7.92 -13.95
C ALA A 56 11.16 -7.86 -13.46
N GLU A 57 10.19 -8.13 -14.32
CA GLU A 57 8.77 -8.16 -13.91
C GLU A 57 8.47 -9.32 -12.98
N LEU A 58 8.98 -10.52 -13.28
CA LEU A 58 8.81 -11.70 -12.43
C LEU A 58 9.46 -11.50 -11.06
N ALA A 59 10.56 -10.74 -11.02
CA ALA A 59 11.25 -10.29 -9.83
C ALA A 59 10.51 -9.22 -9.01
N GLY A 60 9.40 -8.66 -9.53
CA GLY A 60 8.65 -7.58 -8.86
C GLY A 60 9.16 -6.17 -9.18
N PHE A 61 9.93 -5.99 -10.26
CA PHE A 61 10.49 -4.70 -10.70
C PHE A 61 9.88 -4.21 -12.03
N PRO A 62 8.58 -3.88 -12.06
CA PRO A 62 7.90 -3.49 -13.30
C PRO A 62 8.46 -2.20 -13.93
N GLY A 63 9.07 -1.32 -13.14
CA GLY A 63 9.77 -0.14 -13.64
C GLY A 63 10.95 -0.50 -14.55
N LEU A 64 11.74 -1.51 -14.17
CA LEU A 64 12.87 -1.98 -14.98
C LEU A 64 12.41 -2.70 -16.24
N LYS A 65 11.26 -3.40 -16.22
CA LYS A 65 10.64 -3.94 -17.44
C LYS A 65 10.35 -2.84 -18.45
N LEU A 66 9.81 -1.70 -18.00
CA LEU A 66 9.53 -0.56 -18.88
C LEU A 66 10.82 0.05 -19.46
N VAL A 67 11.89 0.11 -18.67
CA VAL A 67 13.22 0.53 -19.15
C VAL A 67 13.71 -0.42 -20.25
N CYS A 68 13.70 -1.73 -20.02
CA CYS A 68 14.10 -2.72 -21.02
C CYS A 68 13.26 -2.64 -22.30
N ALA A 69 11.94 -2.49 -22.18
CA ALA A 69 11.06 -2.32 -23.34
C ALA A 69 11.42 -1.07 -24.17
N HIS A 70 11.78 0.03 -23.49
CA HIS A 70 12.23 1.24 -24.16
C HIS A 70 13.61 1.08 -24.84
N MET A 71 14.51 0.27 -24.27
CA MET A 71 15.80 -0.06 -24.89
C MET A 71 15.61 -0.95 -26.13
N VAL A 72 14.67 -1.90 -26.10
CA VAL A 72 14.29 -2.67 -27.29
C VAL A 72 13.83 -1.73 -28.40
N GLU A 73 12.93 -0.79 -28.10
CA GLU A 73 12.44 0.18 -29.09
C GLU A 73 13.58 1.01 -29.71
N ASN A 74 14.50 1.52 -28.88
CA ASN A 74 15.69 2.24 -29.36
C ASN A 74 16.62 1.33 -30.19
N SER A 75 16.77 0.05 -29.86
CA SER A 75 17.61 -0.88 -30.62
C SER A 75 17.11 -1.11 -32.05
N LEU A 76 15.79 -1.08 -32.27
CA LEU A 76 15.21 -1.26 -33.60
C LEU A 76 15.56 -0.12 -34.56
N MET A 77 15.95 1.05 -34.05
CA MET A 77 16.41 2.18 -34.88
C MET A 77 17.73 1.89 -35.60
N LEU A 78 18.53 0.92 -35.14
CA LEU A 78 19.76 0.50 -35.82
C LEU A 78 19.47 0.00 -37.25
N ALA A 79 18.35 -0.68 -37.46
CA ALA A 79 17.94 -1.19 -38.77
C ALA A 79 17.56 -0.07 -39.77
N ALA A 80 17.24 1.12 -39.25
CA ALA A 80 16.92 2.29 -40.06
C ALA A 80 18.15 3.14 -40.42
N GLN A 81 19.31 2.84 -39.84
CA GLN A 81 20.54 3.62 -39.99
C GLN A 81 21.63 2.80 -40.72
N PRO A 82 22.41 3.42 -41.63
CA PRO A 82 23.60 2.77 -42.18
C PRO A 82 24.73 2.70 -41.13
N PRO A 83 25.73 1.80 -41.27
CA PRO A 83 26.79 1.61 -40.29
C PRO A 83 27.50 2.89 -39.84
N GLY A 84 27.75 3.81 -40.79
CA GLY A 84 28.43 5.08 -40.51
C GLY A 84 27.67 6.07 -39.62
N GLU A 85 26.37 5.86 -39.39
CA GLU A 85 25.52 6.76 -38.60
C GLU A 85 25.11 6.17 -37.24
N ARG A 86 25.38 4.88 -36.99
CA ARG A 86 24.92 4.16 -35.78
C ARG A 86 25.72 4.47 -34.52
N ALA A 87 26.89 5.11 -34.62
CA ALA A 87 27.84 5.24 -33.51
C ALA A 87 27.20 5.79 -32.22
N GLN A 88 26.41 6.86 -32.32
CA GLN A 88 25.75 7.46 -31.15
C GLN A 88 24.72 6.52 -30.50
N LEU A 89 23.96 5.79 -31.32
CA LEU A 89 22.96 4.84 -30.82
C LEU A 89 23.61 3.58 -30.23
N ILE A 90 24.70 3.10 -30.83
CA ILE A 90 25.51 2.00 -30.27
C ILE A 90 26.08 2.39 -28.91
N ASP A 91 26.67 3.58 -28.79
CA ASP A 91 27.18 4.09 -27.51
C ASP A 91 26.05 4.20 -26.47
N PHE A 92 24.87 4.66 -26.87
CA PHE A 92 23.71 4.72 -26.00
C PHE A 92 23.25 3.32 -25.52
N LEU A 93 23.15 2.35 -26.44
CA LEU A 93 22.74 0.98 -26.11
C LEU A 93 23.80 0.22 -25.31
N ARG A 94 25.06 0.67 -25.36
CA ARG A 94 26.16 0.06 -24.62
C ARG A 94 26.15 0.43 -23.14
N ASN A 95 25.84 1.69 -22.79
CA ASN A 95 26.07 2.18 -21.42
C ASN A 95 24.89 2.01 -20.46
N TRP A 96 23.69 1.63 -20.91
CA TRP A 96 22.54 1.47 -20.01
C TRP A 96 22.57 0.25 -19.08
N PRO A 97 23.07 -0.96 -19.48
CA PRO A 97 22.99 -2.12 -18.59
C PRO A 97 23.79 -1.94 -17.28
N PRO A 98 25.02 -1.39 -17.29
CA PRO A 98 25.75 -1.09 -16.05
C PRO A 98 25.00 -0.13 -15.12
N LEU A 99 24.19 0.80 -15.64
CA LEU A 99 23.40 1.72 -14.82
C LEU A 99 22.30 0.98 -14.04
N ILE A 100 21.66 -0.02 -14.66
CA ILE A 100 20.69 -0.86 -13.96
C ILE A 100 21.36 -1.70 -12.88
N VAL A 101 22.51 -2.31 -13.18
CA VAL A 101 23.27 -3.09 -12.18
C VAL A 101 23.66 -2.18 -11.00
N ASN A 102 24.16 -0.98 -11.28
CA ASN A 102 24.53 -0.02 -10.24
C ASN A 102 23.31 0.39 -9.39
N TYR A 103 22.16 0.63 -10.02
CA TYR A 103 20.91 0.91 -9.32
C TYR A 103 20.45 -0.26 -8.44
N LEU A 104 20.49 -1.49 -8.94
CA LEU A 104 20.10 -2.69 -8.19
C LEU A 104 21.01 -2.93 -6.97
N HIS A 105 22.30 -2.64 -7.08
CA HIS A 105 23.24 -2.77 -5.96
C HIS A 105 23.12 -1.64 -4.93
N HIS A 106 22.57 -0.48 -5.31
CA HIS A 106 22.50 0.73 -4.48
C HIS A 106 21.09 1.34 -4.47
N LEU A 107 20.08 0.53 -4.18
CA LEU A 107 18.68 0.98 -4.11
C LEU A 107 18.47 2.10 -3.08
N ASP A 108 19.28 2.11 -2.01
CA ASP A 108 19.20 3.10 -0.93
C ASP A 108 19.75 4.49 -1.36
N ASP A 109 20.41 4.60 -2.51
CA ASP A 109 20.95 5.85 -3.05
C ASP A 109 20.05 6.43 -4.15
N PRO A 110 19.29 7.50 -3.88
CA PRO A 110 18.44 8.17 -4.86
C PRO A 110 19.20 8.65 -6.11
N SER A 111 20.52 8.88 -5.99
CA SER A 111 21.38 9.34 -7.09
C SER A 111 21.50 8.28 -8.18
N CYS A 112 21.44 7.00 -7.83
CA CYS A 112 21.54 5.90 -8.79
C CYS A 112 20.27 5.80 -9.66
N ALA A 113 19.09 5.94 -9.06
CA ALA A 113 17.83 6.03 -9.79
C ALA A 113 17.78 7.28 -10.67
N ALA A 114 18.17 8.43 -10.13
CA ALA A 114 18.23 9.69 -10.87
C ALA A 114 19.19 9.62 -12.07
N GLY A 115 20.36 9.00 -11.91
CA GLY A 115 21.31 8.79 -13.01
C GLY A 115 20.77 7.90 -14.12
N LEU A 116 20.04 6.84 -13.79
CA LEU A 116 19.36 6.00 -14.79
C LEU A 116 18.26 6.78 -15.52
N ILE A 117 17.47 7.59 -14.82
CA ILE A 117 16.43 8.42 -15.43
C ILE A 117 17.04 9.48 -16.35
N ASP A 118 18.04 10.21 -15.88
CA ASP A 118 18.76 11.23 -16.67
C ASP A 118 19.36 10.61 -17.94
N TYR A 119 19.92 9.41 -17.85
CA TYR A 119 20.39 8.68 -19.01
C TYR A 119 19.27 8.38 -20.03
N LEU A 120 18.11 7.94 -19.56
CA LEU A 120 16.95 7.65 -20.42
C LEU A 120 16.35 8.90 -21.09
N GLU A 121 16.46 10.08 -20.45
CA GLU A 121 16.02 11.34 -21.07
C GLU A 121 16.84 11.71 -22.31
N HIS A 122 18.07 11.20 -22.43
CA HIS A 122 18.94 11.40 -23.58
C HIS A 122 18.79 10.31 -24.65
N ALA A 123 17.79 9.42 -24.52
CA ALA A 123 17.51 8.38 -25.51
C ALA A 123 17.12 8.97 -26.88
N PRO A 124 17.60 8.40 -28.00
CA PRO A 124 17.24 8.86 -29.35
C PRO A 124 15.73 8.87 -29.62
N ILE A 125 15.02 7.82 -29.20
CA ILE A 125 13.57 7.85 -29.04
C ILE A 125 13.31 8.22 -27.60
N THR A 126 12.73 9.40 -27.37
CA THR A 126 12.39 9.85 -26.01
C THR A 126 11.20 9.08 -25.47
N MET A 127 11.28 8.69 -24.20
CA MET A 127 10.13 8.14 -23.49
C MET A 127 9.01 9.20 -23.37
N GLY A 128 7.76 8.82 -23.66
CA GLY A 128 6.62 9.73 -23.50
C GLY A 128 6.47 10.20 -22.06
N ALA A 129 6.07 11.46 -21.84
CA ALA A 129 6.05 12.09 -20.52
C ALA A 129 5.29 11.31 -19.43
N GLU A 130 4.18 10.66 -19.80
CA GLU A 130 3.41 9.81 -18.88
C GLU A 130 4.18 8.53 -18.49
N GLN A 131 4.84 7.91 -19.46
CA GLN A 131 5.59 6.67 -19.25
C GLN A 131 6.90 6.94 -18.49
N GLY A 132 7.57 8.06 -18.77
CA GLY A 132 8.71 8.55 -18.00
C GLY A 132 8.34 8.75 -16.53
N LEU A 133 7.23 9.45 -16.25
CA LEU A 133 6.77 9.66 -14.87
C LEU A 133 6.43 8.34 -14.16
N LYS A 134 5.84 7.37 -14.87
CA LYS A 134 5.58 6.02 -14.34
C LYS A 134 6.88 5.30 -13.98
N VAL A 135 7.90 5.33 -14.85
CA VAL A 135 9.21 4.73 -14.59
C VAL A 135 9.87 5.39 -13.38
N ILE A 136 9.88 6.72 -13.31
CA ILE A 136 10.42 7.48 -12.16
C ILE A 136 9.75 7.04 -10.86
N HIS A 137 8.42 6.97 -10.85
CA HIS A 137 7.66 6.57 -9.67
C HIS A 137 7.94 5.11 -9.27
N MET A 138 7.96 4.19 -10.25
CA MET A 138 8.20 2.76 -9.99
C MET A 138 9.62 2.50 -9.49
N LEU A 139 10.64 3.15 -10.07
CA LEU A 139 12.02 3.03 -9.59
C LEU A 139 12.17 3.63 -8.18
N GLY A 140 11.58 4.80 -7.93
CA GLY A 140 11.61 5.41 -6.58
C GLY A 140 10.86 4.62 -5.51
N ALA A 141 9.93 3.73 -5.89
CA ALA A 141 9.15 2.91 -4.96
C ALA A 141 9.85 1.59 -4.56
N ILE A 142 10.81 1.09 -5.36
CA ILE A 142 11.50 -0.19 -5.08
C ILE A 142 12.27 -0.16 -3.76
N PRO A 143 13.03 0.90 -3.39
CA PRO A 143 13.72 0.96 -2.10
C PRO A 143 12.74 0.85 -0.93
N VAL A 144 11.59 1.55 -1.02
CA VAL A 144 10.52 1.49 -0.02
C VAL A 144 9.95 0.07 0.10
N GLN A 145 9.78 -0.65 -1.01
CA GLN A 145 9.32 -2.03 -0.99
C GLN A 145 10.35 -2.98 -0.35
N VAL A 146 11.65 -2.76 -0.59
CA VAL A 146 12.73 -3.52 0.03
C VAL A 146 12.80 -3.26 1.53
N ASP A 147 12.69 -2.00 1.95
CA ASP A 147 12.68 -1.64 3.37
C ASP A 147 11.43 -2.14 4.09
N TYR A 148 10.26 -2.15 3.43
CA TYR A 148 9.05 -2.81 3.92
C TYR A 148 9.26 -4.32 4.10
N ALA A 149 9.84 -5.00 3.11
CA ALA A 149 10.10 -6.44 3.15
C ALA A 149 11.18 -6.82 4.19
N GLU A 150 12.11 -5.91 4.50
CA GLU A 150 13.12 -6.08 5.55
C GLU A 150 12.67 -5.59 6.94
N GLY A 151 11.47 -5.02 7.06
CA GLY A 151 10.94 -4.47 8.31
C GLY A 151 11.70 -3.23 8.82
N LYS A 152 12.50 -2.58 7.96
CA LYS A 152 13.30 -1.39 8.31
C LYS A 152 12.49 -0.10 8.36
N ASP A 153 11.38 -0.07 7.64
CA ASP A 153 10.51 1.10 7.55
C ASP A 153 9.03 0.64 7.48
N LYS A 154 8.63 -0.31 8.34
CA LYS A 154 7.19 -0.48 8.63
C LYS A 154 6.70 0.90 9.10
N PRO A 155 5.68 1.51 8.47
CA PRO A 155 5.11 2.75 8.99
C PRO A 155 4.81 2.49 10.46
N HIS A 156 5.30 3.36 11.34
CA HIS A 156 5.08 3.20 12.77
C HIS A 156 3.60 2.96 12.99
N ARG A 157 3.27 1.79 13.53
CA ARG A 157 1.90 1.41 13.81
C ARG A 157 1.27 2.55 14.63
N PRO A 158 0.05 2.99 14.31
CA PRO A 158 -0.58 4.09 15.02
C PRO A 158 -0.57 3.84 16.53
N VAL A 159 -0.18 4.85 17.30
CA VAL A 159 -0.12 4.77 18.77
C VAL A 159 -1.49 5.09 19.39
N LEU A 160 -2.40 5.69 18.62
CA LEU A 160 -3.74 6.08 19.05
C LEU A 160 -4.78 5.69 17.99
N ALA A 161 -5.85 5.02 18.43
CA ALA A 161 -7.03 4.78 17.62
C ALA A 161 -7.89 6.05 17.55
N SER A 162 -8.30 6.42 16.34
CA SER A 162 -9.25 7.50 16.08
C SER A 162 -10.66 6.95 15.78
N PRO A 163 -11.73 7.77 15.90
CA PRO A 163 -13.07 7.36 15.50
C PRO A 163 -13.18 6.95 14.02
N ASP A 164 -12.37 7.57 13.16
CA ASP A 164 -12.35 7.25 11.73
C ASP A 164 -11.80 5.84 11.46
N ASP A 165 -10.90 5.34 12.32
CA ASP A 165 -10.31 4.00 12.19
C ASP A 165 -11.31 2.89 12.48
N VAL A 166 -12.42 3.20 13.16
CA VAL A 166 -13.50 2.25 13.49
C VAL A 166 -14.79 2.53 12.71
N ALA A 167 -14.71 3.35 11.66
CA ALA A 167 -15.87 3.66 10.81
C ALA A 167 -16.31 2.44 9.99
N LEU A 168 -17.63 2.22 9.95
CA LEU A 168 -18.29 1.15 9.19
C LEU A 168 -19.13 1.76 8.06
N VAL A 169 -18.46 2.52 7.19
CA VAL A 169 -19.09 3.14 6.01
C VAL A 169 -18.64 2.36 4.79
N MET A 170 -19.58 1.76 4.06
CA MET A 170 -19.28 1.08 2.80
C MET A 170 -18.89 2.11 1.72
N ALA A 171 -18.00 1.74 0.81
CA ALA A 171 -17.69 2.59 -0.34
C ALA A 171 -18.90 2.73 -1.29
N GLU A 172 -19.01 3.85 -1.99
CA GLU A 172 -20.18 4.15 -2.83
C GLU A 172 -20.24 3.28 -4.11
N ASP A 173 -19.11 2.70 -4.52
CA ASP A 173 -18.87 2.00 -5.78
C ASP A 173 -18.52 0.51 -5.62
N VAL A 174 -18.84 -0.09 -4.47
CA VAL A 174 -18.53 -1.52 -4.23
C VAL A 174 -19.32 -2.43 -5.18
N ASP A 175 -18.62 -3.39 -5.80
CA ASP A 175 -19.24 -4.41 -6.65
C ASP A 175 -20.24 -5.27 -5.86
N HIS A 176 -21.41 -5.48 -6.45
CA HIS A 176 -22.49 -6.24 -5.82
C HIS A 176 -22.11 -7.69 -5.49
N ASN A 177 -21.28 -8.34 -6.31
CA ASN A 177 -20.83 -9.71 -6.06
C ASN A 177 -19.90 -9.79 -4.85
N PHE A 178 -19.06 -8.78 -4.62
CA PHE A 178 -18.20 -8.72 -3.43
C PHE A 178 -19.03 -8.47 -2.17
N LEU A 179 -20.07 -7.64 -2.24
CA LEU A 179 -21.00 -7.44 -1.12
C LEU A 179 -21.77 -8.72 -0.79
N GLU A 180 -22.31 -9.42 -1.79
CA GLU A 180 -23.03 -10.68 -1.57
C GLU A 180 -22.13 -11.75 -0.95
N GLY A 181 -20.92 -11.94 -1.49
CA GLY A 181 -19.94 -12.86 -0.92
C GLY A 181 -19.57 -12.50 0.52
N PHE A 182 -19.34 -11.22 0.81
CA PHE A 182 -19.10 -10.76 2.18
C PHE A 182 -20.25 -11.11 3.13
N PHE A 183 -21.50 -10.83 2.74
CA PHE A 183 -22.66 -11.10 3.59
C PHE A 183 -22.93 -12.59 3.82
N GLN A 184 -22.50 -13.45 2.91
CA GLN A 184 -22.59 -14.90 3.07
C GLN A 184 -21.49 -15.46 3.99
N GLU A 185 -20.25 -14.98 3.83
CA GLU A 185 -19.09 -15.58 4.51
C GLU A 185 -18.75 -14.92 5.85
N ALA A 186 -18.87 -13.60 5.97
CA ALA A 186 -18.38 -12.85 7.12
C ALA A 186 -18.95 -13.33 8.47
N PRO A 187 -20.25 -13.68 8.60
CA PRO A 187 -20.81 -14.18 9.86
C PRO A 187 -20.18 -15.48 10.34
N GLU A 188 -19.93 -16.42 9.42
CA GLU A 188 -19.28 -17.69 9.75
C GLU A 188 -17.82 -17.47 10.14
N GLN A 189 -17.13 -16.57 9.44
CA GLN A 189 -15.74 -16.22 9.73
C GLN A 189 -15.59 -15.60 11.12
N VAL A 190 -16.37 -14.57 11.47
CA VAL A 190 -16.27 -13.93 12.80
C VAL A 190 -16.69 -14.89 13.93
N HIS A 191 -17.70 -15.73 13.70
CA HIS A 191 -18.10 -16.73 14.68
C HIS A 191 -16.97 -17.75 14.93
N HIS A 192 -16.32 -18.22 13.86
CA HIS A 192 -15.18 -19.12 13.97
C HIS A 192 -14.01 -18.46 14.69
N LEU A 193 -13.71 -17.19 14.40
CA LEU A 193 -12.68 -16.43 15.10
C LEU A 193 -12.94 -16.32 16.61
N VAL A 194 -14.19 -16.06 17.01
CA VAL A 194 -14.58 -16.02 18.43
C VAL A 194 -14.33 -17.36 19.11
N MET A 195 -14.65 -18.48 18.45
CA MET A 195 -14.40 -19.82 19.00
C MET A 195 -12.91 -20.11 19.18
N LEU A 196 -12.08 -19.76 18.20
CA LEU A 196 -10.63 -19.93 18.27
C LEU A 196 -10.03 -19.05 19.38
N ALA A 197 -10.46 -17.79 19.49
CA ALA A 197 -10.01 -16.89 20.55
C ALA A 197 -10.43 -17.38 21.95
N ARG A 198 -11.62 -17.98 22.10
CA ARG A 198 -12.05 -18.62 23.36
C ARG A 198 -11.13 -19.78 23.76
N ASN A 199 -10.71 -20.63 22.82
CA ASN A 199 -9.75 -21.71 23.09
C ASN A 199 -8.40 -21.15 23.57
N MET A 200 -7.97 -20.00 23.02
CA MET A 200 -6.74 -19.34 23.47
C MET A 200 -6.88 -18.84 24.92
N VAL A 201 -8.04 -18.30 25.29
CA VAL A 201 -8.32 -17.85 26.66
C VAL A 201 -8.42 -19.02 27.65
N SER A 202 -9.01 -20.15 27.24
CA SER A 202 -9.09 -21.36 28.08
C SER A 202 -7.74 -22.09 28.22
N GLY A 203 -6.74 -21.73 27.42
CA GLY A 203 -5.45 -22.40 27.37
C GLY A 203 -5.51 -23.77 26.68
N GLU A 204 -6.57 -24.02 25.92
CA GLU A 204 -6.81 -25.26 25.17
C GLU A 204 -6.36 -25.15 23.71
N ALA A 205 -6.03 -23.94 23.25
CA ALA A 205 -5.59 -23.71 21.88
C ALA A 205 -4.23 -24.36 21.57
N ASP A 206 -4.12 -24.90 20.35
CA ASP A 206 -2.86 -25.36 19.79
C ASP A 206 -2.36 -24.45 18.65
N SER A 207 -1.22 -24.82 18.05
CA SER A 207 -0.64 -24.07 16.94
C SER A 207 -1.57 -24.00 15.72
N SER A 208 -2.42 -25.02 15.51
CA SER A 208 -3.36 -25.05 14.40
C SER A 208 -4.50 -24.05 14.59
N ASP A 209 -4.96 -23.84 15.84
CA ASP A 209 -5.96 -22.82 16.17
C ASP A 209 -5.46 -21.40 15.88
N ILE A 210 -4.18 -21.12 16.15
CA ILE A 210 -3.56 -19.81 15.87
C ILE A 210 -3.43 -19.57 14.37
N ILE A 211 -2.99 -20.59 13.62
CA ILE A 211 -2.91 -20.54 12.16
C ILE A 211 -4.30 -20.31 11.55
N ALA A 212 -5.32 -21.00 12.07
CA ALA A 212 -6.70 -20.83 11.65
C ALA A 212 -7.19 -19.40 11.95
N ALA A 213 -6.96 -18.90 13.16
CA ALA A 213 -7.37 -17.55 13.56
C ALA A 213 -6.70 -16.48 12.69
N LYS A 214 -5.39 -16.64 12.40
CA LYS A 214 -4.63 -15.73 11.52
C LYS A 214 -5.25 -15.68 10.13
N ARG A 215 -5.60 -16.84 9.56
CA ARG A 215 -6.24 -16.92 8.24
C ARG A 215 -7.60 -16.23 8.24
N VAL A 216 -8.41 -16.44 9.26
CA VAL A 216 -9.71 -15.78 9.39
C VAL A 216 -9.54 -14.25 9.47
N ALA A 217 -8.61 -13.77 10.29
CA ALA A 217 -8.29 -12.35 10.39
C ALA A 217 -7.81 -11.75 9.05
N HIS A 218 -6.96 -12.48 8.31
CA HIS A 218 -6.51 -12.10 6.96
C HIS A 218 -7.69 -11.95 5.98
N THR A 219 -8.61 -12.92 5.97
CA THR A 219 -9.80 -12.88 5.12
C THR A 219 -10.69 -11.70 5.48
N LEU A 220 -10.98 -11.48 6.77
CA LEU A 220 -11.81 -10.35 7.22
C LEU A 220 -11.17 -9.00 6.90
N LYS A 221 -9.84 -8.87 7.04
CA LYS A 221 -9.08 -7.70 6.62
C LYS A 221 -9.27 -7.43 5.13
N GLY A 222 -9.05 -8.44 4.29
CA GLY A 222 -9.16 -8.32 2.83
C GLY A 222 -10.57 -7.96 2.38
N SER A 223 -11.57 -8.68 2.89
CA SER A 223 -12.98 -8.42 2.55
C SER A 223 -13.41 -7.04 3.03
N GLY A 224 -13.10 -6.66 4.27
CA GLY A 224 -13.41 -5.34 4.82
C GLY A 224 -12.77 -4.20 4.02
N ALA A 225 -11.50 -4.34 3.62
CA ALA A 225 -10.82 -3.36 2.78
C ALA A 225 -11.45 -3.23 1.39
N THR A 226 -11.88 -4.35 0.80
CA THR A 226 -12.49 -4.40 -0.54
C THR A 226 -13.83 -3.67 -0.58
N ILE A 227 -14.61 -3.74 0.49
CA ILE A 227 -15.94 -3.09 0.57
C ILE A 227 -15.93 -1.74 1.30
N GLY A 228 -14.75 -1.27 1.73
CA GLY A 228 -14.56 0.02 2.37
C GLY A 228 -14.83 0.07 3.88
N LEU A 229 -15.09 -1.05 4.54
CA LEU A 229 -15.30 -1.12 6.00
C LEU A 229 -13.98 -0.96 6.76
N ARG A 230 -13.58 0.30 7.00
CA ARG A 230 -12.30 0.64 7.64
C ARG A 230 -12.14 0.01 9.02
N GLY A 231 -13.17 0.04 9.86
CA GLY A 231 -13.14 -0.57 11.19
C GLY A 231 -12.85 -2.07 11.17
N LEU A 232 -13.50 -2.79 10.25
CA LEU A 232 -13.30 -4.23 10.08
C LEU A 232 -11.88 -4.52 9.56
N ALA A 233 -11.41 -3.75 8.59
CA ALA A 233 -10.07 -3.89 8.01
C ALA A 233 -8.96 -3.60 9.04
N ALA A 234 -9.10 -2.54 9.84
CA ALA A 234 -8.12 -2.13 10.83
C ALA A 234 -7.96 -3.15 11.97
N LEU A 235 -9.09 -3.61 12.54
CA LEU A 235 -9.05 -4.66 13.57
C LEU A 235 -8.51 -5.98 13.01
N GLY A 236 -8.97 -6.41 11.82
CA GLY A 236 -8.48 -7.63 11.18
C GLY A 236 -6.97 -7.62 10.93
N HIS A 237 -6.42 -6.51 10.44
CA HIS A 237 -4.99 -6.33 10.22
C HIS A 237 -4.18 -6.49 11.50
N HIS A 238 -4.50 -5.75 12.57
CA HIS A 238 -3.70 -5.82 13.78
C HIS A 238 -3.86 -7.14 14.53
N LEU A 239 -5.01 -7.81 14.41
CA LEU A 239 -5.18 -9.18 14.91
C LEU A 239 -4.27 -10.17 14.17
N GLU A 240 -4.22 -10.07 12.84
CA GLU A 240 -3.36 -10.90 12.00
C GLU A 240 -1.89 -10.74 12.41
N ASP A 241 -1.41 -9.50 12.61
CA ASP A 241 -0.03 -9.24 13.04
C ASP A 241 0.31 -9.87 14.40
N ILE A 242 -0.61 -9.78 15.36
CA ILE A 242 -0.43 -10.36 16.70
C ILE A 242 -0.40 -11.90 16.61
N LEU A 243 -1.30 -12.48 15.82
CA LEU A 243 -1.38 -13.93 15.63
C LEU A 243 -0.15 -14.48 14.91
N GLU A 244 0.36 -13.77 13.90
CA GLU A 244 1.62 -14.09 13.21
C GLU A 244 2.80 -14.12 14.19
N TYR A 245 2.91 -13.11 15.06
CA TYR A 245 3.96 -13.08 16.08
C TYR A 245 3.95 -14.32 17.00
N PHE A 246 2.77 -14.77 17.43
CA PHE A 246 2.66 -15.94 18.28
C PHE A 246 2.91 -17.25 17.53
N GLU A 247 2.47 -17.34 16.26
CA GLU A 247 2.76 -18.48 15.39
C GLU A 247 4.27 -18.68 15.23
N GLU A 248 5.01 -17.61 14.90
CA GLU A 248 6.47 -17.66 14.72
C GLU A 248 7.22 -18.09 15.99
N ARG A 249 6.61 -17.90 17.17
CA ARG A 249 7.20 -18.22 18.48
C ARG A 249 6.69 -19.52 19.10
N GLY A 250 6.10 -20.40 18.28
CA GLY A 250 5.69 -21.74 18.71
C GLY A 250 4.27 -21.80 19.30
N GLY A 251 3.46 -20.77 19.09
CA GLY A 251 2.02 -20.77 19.37
C GLY A 251 1.62 -20.53 20.83
N HIS A 252 2.52 -20.01 21.67
CA HIS A 252 2.17 -19.71 23.05
C HIS A 252 1.62 -18.27 23.20
N VAL A 253 0.29 -18.13 23.20
CA VAL A 253 -0.40 -16.85 23.41
C VAL A 253 -0.49 -16.54 24.89
N THR A 254 -0.06 -15.35 25.33
CA THR A 254 -0.16 -14.95 26.74
C THR A 254 -1.62 -14.73 27.13
N PRO A 255 -2.03 -14.94 28.41
CA PRO A 255 -3.42 -14.72 28.83
C PRO A 255 -3.92 -13.30 28.54
N GLN A 256 -3.07 -12.29 28.65
CA GLN A 256 -3.44 -10.91 28.33
C GLN A 256 -3.72 -10.75 26.83
N ALA A 257 -2.86 -11.32 25.98
CA ALA A 257 -3.06 -11.28 24.53
C ALA A 257 -4.30 -12.06 24.12
N ALA A 258 -4.54 -13.23 24.71
CA ALA A 258 -5.73 -14.04 24.44
C ALA A 258 -7.04 -13.29 24.75
N ASN A 259 -7.10 -12.56 25.88
CA ASN A 259 -8.26 -11.74 26.21
C ASN A 259 -8.45 -10.57 25.22
N ALA A 260 -7.37 -9.89 24.82
CA ALA A 260 -7.45 -8.82 23.83
C ALA A 260 -7.90 -9.34 22.45
N LEU A 261 -7.43 -10.52 22.04
CA LEU A 261 -7.87 -11.19 20.81
C LEU A 261 -9.35 -11.56 20.88
N LEU A 262 -9.83 -12.03 22.04
CA LEU A 262 -11.24 -12.36 22.24
C LEU A 262 -12.15 -11.12 22.21
N ASP A 263 -11.77 -10.05 22.90
CA ASP A 263 -12.52 -8.78 22.87
C ASP A 263 -12.61 -8.21 21.45
N ALA A 264 -11.52 -8.33 20.68
CA ALA A 264 -11.49 -7.94 19.29
C ALA A 264 -12.33 -8.85 18.38
N ALA A 265 -12.32 -10.17 18.60
CA ALA A 265 -13.16 -11.10 17.87
C ALA A 265 -14.65 -10.80 18.09
N TYR A 266 -15.07 -10.51 19.33
CA TYR A 266 -16.44 -10.07 19.61
C TYR A 266 -16.78 -8.72 18.98
N CYS A 267 -15.83 -7.78 18.99
CA CYS A 267 -16.04 -6.49 18.35
C CYS A 267 -16.23 -6.67 16.84
N LEU A 268 -15.42 -7.49 16.17
CA LEU A 268 -15.58 -7.85 14.76
C LEU A 268 -16.92 -8.53 14.48
N GLU A 269 -17.36 -9.46 15.34
CA GLU A 269 -18.67 -10.11 15.25
C GLU A 269 -19.81 -9.08 15.30
N GLN A 270 -19.75 -8.13 16.25
CA GLN A 270 -20.73 -7.05 16.35
C GLN A 270 -20.67 -6.06 15.18
N MET A 271 -19.47 -5.75 14.66
CA MET A 271 -19.31 -4.91 13.46
C MET A 271 -19.99 -5.56 12.25
N VAL A 272 -19.80 -6.86 12.04
CA VAL A 272 -20.49 -7.60 10.97
C VAL A 272 -22.00 -7.57 11.18
N GLY A 273 -22.47 -7.82 12.40
CA GLY A 273 -23.89 -7.72 12.75
C GLY A 273 -24.50 -6.34 12.47
N PHE A 274 -23.79 -5.26 12.80
CA PHE A 274 -24.23 -3.89 12.49
C PHE A 274 -24.37 -3.65 10.99
N VAL A 275 -23.38 -4.06 10.19
CA VAL A 275 -23.43 -3.88 8.72
C VAL A 275 -24.56 -4.71 8.09
N MET A 276 -24.90 -5.85 8.69
CA MET A 276 -26.05 -6.68 8.29
C MET A 276 -27.40 -6.16 8.82
N GLY A 277 -27.40 -5.16 9.71
CA GLY A 277 -28.59 -4.62 10.35
C GLY A 277 -29.19 -5.50 11.44
N SER A 278 -28.44 -6.46 12.00
CA SER A 278 -28.87 -7.30 13.13
C SER A 278 -28.53 -6.68 14.49
N ASP A 279 -27.50 -5.84 14.56
CA ASP A 279 -26.96 -5.29 15.80
C ASP A 279 -26.78 -3.77 15.75
N ASP A 280 -26.64 -3.17 16.93
CA ASP A 280 -26.24 -1.77 17.08
C ASP A 280 -24.73 -1.60 16.85
N TYR A 281 -24.30 -0.37 16.51
CA TYR A 281 -22.89 -0.04 16.34
C TYR A 281 -22.09 -0.34 17.64
N PRO A 282 -20.92 -0.98 17.56
CA PRO A 282 -20.09 -1.28 18.73
C PRO A 282 -19.48 -0.01 19.33
N GLU A 283 -20.10 0.57 20.36
CA GLU A 283 -19.61 1.79 21.03
C GLU A 283 -18.19 1.63 21.62
N GLN A 284 -17.79 0.39 21.95
CA GLN A 284 -16.47 0.04 22.46
C GLN A 284 -15.39 -0.13 21.37
N ALA A 285 -15.74 -0.04 20.08
CA ALA A 285 -14.82 -0.38 18.98
C ALA A 285 -13.49 0.37 19.04
N GLN A 286 -13.52 1.68 19.32
CA GLN A 286 -12.30 2.48 19.41
C GLN A 286 -11.41 2.04 20.59
N ALA A 287 -12.00 1.68 21.73
CA ALA A 287 -11.26 1.21 22.91
C ALA A 287 -10.64 -0.18 22.68
N VAL A 288 -11.38 -1.06 22.00
CA VAL A 288 -10.88 -2.39 21.61
C VAL A 288 -9.73 -2.25 20.62
N LEU A 289 -9.89 -1.43 19.57
CA LEU A 289 -8.82 -1.14 18.61
C LEU A 289 -7.59 -0.55 19.31
N GLN A 290 -7.77 0.36 20.27
CA GLN A 290 -6.65 0.89 21.06
C GLN A 290 -5.91 -0.21 21.84
N THR A 291 -6.64 -1.15 22.43
CA THR A 291 -6.04 -2.26 23.19
C THR A 291 -5.22 -3.18 22.29
N VAL A 292 -5.75 -3.47 21.09
CA VAL A 292 -5.06 -4.25 20.05
C VAL A 292 -3.81 -3.51 19.57
N LEU A 293 -3.92 -2.21 19.28
CA LEU A 293 -2.78 -1.37 18.88
C LEU A 293 -1.70 -1.31 19.95
N ASP A 294 -2.06 -1.14 21.22
CA ASP A 294 -1.11 -1.14 22.33
C ASP A 294 -0.35 -2.48 22.42
N LEU A 295 -1.05 -3.60 22.29
CA LEU A 295 -0.45 -4.93 22.29
C LEU A 295 0.52 -5.10 21.12
N ALA A 296 0.09 -4.71 19.93
CA ALA A 296 0.87 -4.86 18.73
C ALA A 296 2.11 -3.93 18.74
N ASN A 297 1.98 -2.67 19.20
CA ASN A 297 3.11 -1.76 19.38
C ASN A 297 4.14 -2.30 20.40
N ARG A 298 3.70 -2.98 21.46
CA ARG A 298 4.61 -3.64 22.43
C ARG A 298 5.37 -4.80 21.80
N ILE A 299 4.71 -5.56 20.91
CA ILE A 299 5.37 -6.61 20.10
C ILE A 299 6.47 -5.98 19.24
N ASP A 300 6.17 -4.90 18.52
CA ASP A 300 7.14 -4.21 17.66
C ASP A 300 8.33 -3.65 18.47
N ALA A 301 8.07 -3.15 19.68
CA ALA A 301 9.09 -2.64 20.59
C ALA A 301 9.89 -3.74 21.32
N GLY A 302 9.53 -5.02 21.17
CA GLY A 302 10.16 -6.15 21.85
C GLY A 302 9.92 -6.16 23.37
N GLU A 303 8.85 -5.53 23.83
CA GLU A 303 8.49 -5.48 25.26
C GLU A 303 7.89 -6.79 25.76
N SER A 304 8.01 -7.07 27.06
CA SER A 304 7.36 -8.23 27.67
C SER A 304 5.85 -8.10 27.60
N LEU A 305 5.15 -9.15 27.16
CA LEU A 305 3.69 -9.21 27.01
C LEU A 305 2.96 -9.80 28.24
N GLU A 306 3.66 -10.00 29.36
CA GLU A 306 3.07 -10.58 30.57
C GLU A 306 2.46 -9.55 31.53
N GLN A 307 2.79 -8.25 31.38
CA GLN A 307 2.29 -7.19 32.25
C GLN A 307 1.24 -6.30 31.56
N PRO A 308 0.21 -5.79 32.27
CA PRO A 308 -0.72 -4.81 31.73
C PRO A 308 -0.02 -3.57 31.18
N SER A 309 -0.50 -3.03 30.05
CA SER A 309 0.00 -1.76 29.51
C SER A 309 -0.22 -0.65 30.55
N ALA A 310 0.81 0.15 30.84
CA ALA A 310 0.73 1.29 31.76
C ALA A 310 -0.34 2.32 31.35
N ARG A 311 -0.75 2.31 30.06
CA ARG A 311 -1.78 3.19 29.51
C ARG A 311 -3.20 2.69 29.80
N ALA A 312 -3.43 1.38 29.80
CA ALA A 312 -4.72 0.79 30.18
C ALA A 312 -5.10 1.09 31.64
N ALA A 313 -4.10 1.22 32.52
CA ALA A 313 -4.30 1.60 33.92
C ALA A 313 -4.78 3.05 34.13
N ALA A 314 -4.52 3.95 33.18
CA ALA A 314 -4.93 5.36 33.25
C ALA A 314 -6.38 5.59 32.77
N SER A 315 -6.99 4.61 32.11
CA SER A 315 -8.34 4.70 31.53
C SER A 315 -9.44 4.10 32.40
N MET A 316 -9.12 3.61 33.60
CA MET A 316 -10.15 3.24 34.59
C MET A 316 -10.58 4.48 35.38
N PRO A 317 -11.82 4.97 35.27
CA PRO A 317 -12.34 5.93 36.24
C PRO A 317 -12.47 5.20 37.58
N GLY A 318 -11.66 5.61 38.54
CA GLY A 318 -11.73 5.15 39.91
C GLY A 318 -13.15 5.34 40.45
N ALA A 319 -13.70 4.25 40.97
CA ALA A 319 -14.91 4.25 41.77
C ALA A 319 -14.65 5.06 43.06
N THR A 320 -14.90 6.37 43.01
CA THR A 320 -15.26 7.13 44.19
C THR A 320 -16.77 7.18 44.26
N ALA A 321 -17.30 6.40 45.20
CA ALA A 321 -18.65 6.57 45.71
C ALA A 321 -18.82 8.01 46.20
N ASP A 322 -19.83 8.71 45.68
CA ASP A 322 -20.69 9.48 46.58
C ASP A 322 -22.11 9.65 46.02
N THR A 323 -22.99 9.83 46.98
CA THR A 323 -24.43 9.61 47.01
C THR A 323 -25.25 10.84 46.62
N SER A 324 -26.55 10.62 46.35
CA SER A 324 -27.72 11.56 46.37
C SER A 324 -28.47 11.60 45.02
N THR A 325 -29.50 10.77 44.76
CA THR A 325 -30.93 10.91 45.16
C THR A 325 -31.65 12.15 44.59
N SER A 326 -32.56 11.94 43.62
CA SER A 326 -33.92 12.52 43.53
C SER A 326 -34.61 12.02 42.24
N ALA A 327 -35.51 11.02 42.32
CA ALA A 327 -36.97 11.14 42.39
C ALA A 327 -37.68 11.24 41.01
N ALA A 328 -38.38 10.16 40.64
CA ALA A 328 -39.57 10.13 39.78
C ALA A 328 -40.76 9.68 40.67
N PRO A 329 -42.05 9.57 40.22
CA PRO A 329 -42.65 9.83 38.90
C PRO A 329 -44.04 10.51 38.96
N GLN A 330 -44.68 10.82 37.81
CA GLN A 330 -46.15 10.72 37.72
C GLN A 330 -46.72 10.48 36.30
N LYS A 331 -47.73 9.61 36.28
CA LYS A 331 -48.46 8.96 35.17
C LYS A 331 -49.53 9.84 34.51
N ALA A 332 -49.94 9.40 33.31
CA ALA A 332 -51.31 9.17 32.79
C ALA A 332 -51.49 9.79 31.38
N GLN A 333 -52.18 9.23 30.40
CA GLN A 333 -52.89 7.96 30.16
C GLN A 333 -53.24 7.95 28.65
N ARG A 334 -53.24 6.77 28.02
CA ARG A 334 -53.82 6.48 26.69
C ARG A 334 -55.36 6.38 26.83
N PRO A 335 -56.15 6.57 25.75
CA PRO A 335 -56.67 5.38 25.06
C PRO A 335 -56.83 5.53 23.53
N GLU A 336 -56.73 4.39 22.85
CA GLU A 336 -57.21 4.05 21.48
C GLU A 336 -58.55 3.29 21.60
N PRO A 337 -59.24 2.77 20.54
CA PRO A 337 -59.12 2.93 19.06
C PRO A 337 -60.51 3.11 18.37
N VAL A 338 -60.61 3.14 17.02
CA VAL A 338 -61.55 2.36 16.14
C VAL A 338 -61.15 2.56 14.65
N ALA A 339 -61.41 1.53 13.83
CA ALA A 339 -60.80 1.15 12.55
C ALA A 339 -61.40 1.66 11.22
N ALA A 340 -60.57 1.51 10.16
CA ALA A 340 -60.82 1.01 8.78
C ALA A 340 -61.39 1.89 7.63
N GLN A 341 -60.53 2.02 6.58
CA GLN A 341 -60.73 1.98 5.10
C GLN A 341 -61.52 3.15 4.43
N THR A 342 -61.23 3.71 3.24
CA THR A 342 -60.47 3.31 2.03
C THR A 342 -60.22 4.53 1.09
N SER A 343 -59.23 4.38 0.18
CA SER A 343 -59.02 5.06 -1.14
C SER A 343 -58.59 6.54 -1.21
N ASN A 344 -57.37 6.79 -1.75
CA ASN A 344 -57.18 7.68 -2.91
C ASN A 344 -55.74 7.68 -3.47
N THR A 345 -55.63 7.25 -4.73
CA THR A 345 -54.79 7.77 -5.82
C THR A 345 -53.57 8.66 -5.50
N LEU A 346 -52.39 8.20 -5.96
CA LEU A 346 -51.13 8.97 -6.04
C LEU A 346 -51.36 10.32 -6.75
N ARG A 347 -51.15 11.42 -6.02
CA ARG A 347 -50.93 12.76 -6.56
C ARG A 347 -49.51 13.16 -6.16
N VAL A 348 -48.52 12.84 -6.99
CA VAL A 348 -47.15 13.33 -6.79
C VAL A 348 -47.18 14.83 -7.06
N SER A 349 -46.96 15.61 -6.01
CA SER A 349 -46.94 17.08 -6.07
C SER A 349 -45.80 17.56 -6.97
N LYS A 350 -46.11 18.46 -7.90
CA LYS A 350 -45.17 19.18 -8.77
C LYS A 350 -44.01 19.82 -7.98
N GLN A 351 -44.23 20.08 -6.69
CA GLN A 351 -43.29 20.66 -5.74
C GLN A 351 -42.09 19.72 -5.43
N ASN A 352 -42.29 18.40 -5.43
CA ASN A 352 -41.21 17.43 -5.15
C ASN A 352 -40.27 17.27 -6.36
N ILE A 353 -40.76 17.53 -7.58
CA ILE A 353 -39.95 17.48 -8.81
C ILE A 353 -39.07 18.74 -8.91
N GLU A 354 -39.59 19.89 -8.50
CA GLU A 354 -38.82 21.15 -8.47
C GLU A 354 -37.72 21.11 -7.38
N GLU A 355 -37.99 20.52 -6.20
CA GLU A 355 -36.96 20.26 -5.18
C GLU A 355 -35.89 19.26 -5.65
N LEU A 356 -36.27 18.18 -6.32
CA LEU A 356 -35.30 17.24 -6.91
C LEU A 356 -34.44 17.90 -7.99
N PHE A 357 -35.00 18.81 -8.78
CA PHE A 357 -34.24 19.54 -9.80
C PHE A 357 -33.29 20.57 -9.17
N LEU A 358 -33.70 21.23 -8.10
CA LEU A 358 -32.85 22.12 -7.29
C LEU A 358 -31.68 21.35 -6.67
N VAL A 359 -31.95 20.24 -5.98
CA VAL A 359 -30.91 19.39 -5.35
C VAL A 359 -29.97 18.79 -6.40
N SER A 360 -30.48 18.35 -7.55
CA SER A 360 -29.65 17.85 -8.65
C SER A 360 -28.77 18.94 -9.26
N SER A 361 -29.27 20.18 -9.34
CA SER A 361 -28.48 21.32 -9.82
C SER A 361 -27.40 21.75 -8.81
N GLU A 362 -27.71 21.75 -7.51
CA GLU A 362 -26.73 22.01 -6.45
C GLU A 362 -25.66 20.93 -6.36
N MET A 363 -26.04 19.66 -6.54
CA MET A 363 -25.12 18.54 -6.61
C MET A 363 -24.22 18.61 -7.86
N SER A 364 -24.75 19.05 -9.00
CA SER A 364 -23.96 19.25 -10.23
C SER A 364 -22.95 20.40 -10.09
N VAL A 365 -23.35 21.49 -9.43
CA VAL A 365 -22.45 22.60 -9.10
C VAL A 365 -21.40 22.17 -8.06
N GLY A 366 -21.80 21.37 -7.07
CA GLY A 366 -20.91 20.78 -6.07
C GLY A 366 -19.88 19.84 -6.70
N SER A 367 -20.29 19.01 -7.66
CA SER A 367 -19.41 18.11 -8.41
C SER A 367 -18.38 18.88 -9.26
N ALA A 368 -18.80 19.93 -9.98
CA ALA A 368 -17.88 20.78 -10.73
C ALA A 368 -16.89 21.53 -9.82
N ALA A 369 -17.34 21.96 -8.63
CA ALA A 369 -16.47 22.57 -7.62
C ALA A 369 -15.49 21.56 -7.01
N MET A 370 -15.91 20.31 -6.82
CA MET A 370 -15.07 19.21 -6.34
C MET A 370 -14.01 18.84 -7.38
N GLU A 371 -14.39 18.73 -8.65
CA GLU A 371 -13.46 18.44 -9.76
C GLU A 371 -12.40 19.55 -9.89
N THR A 372 -12.81 20.81 -9.72
CA THR A 372 -11.88 21.95 -9.66
C THR A 372 -10.94 21.88 -8.45
N ARG A 373 -11.44 21.46 -7.28
CA ARG A 373 -10.61 21.28 -6.07
C ARG A 373 -9.63 20.12 -6.22
N ILE A 374 -10.04 19.00 -6.81
CA ILE A 374 -9.17 17.85 -7.10
C ILE A 374 -8.07 18.29 -8.06
N LYS A 375 -8.42 19.02 -9.13
CA LYS A 375 -7.43 19.56 -10.06
C LYS A 375 -6.43 20.48 -9.36
N ASN A 376 -6.90 21.39 -8.51
CA ASN A 376 -6.04 22.28 -7.74
C ASN A 376 -5.16 21.53 -6.73
N LEU A 377 -5.65 20.45 -6.11
CA LEU A 377 -4.86 19.59 -5.22
C LEU A 377 -3.78 18.83 -5.98
N VAL A 378 -4.09 18.30 -7.16
CA VAL A 378 -3.12 17.62 -8.04
C VAL A 378 -2.05 18.61 -8.49
N ASP A 379 -2.43 19.82 -8.89
CA ASP A 379 -1.48 20.85 -9.30
C ASP A 379 -0.62 21.33 -8.11
N SER A 380 -1.20 21.49 -6.92
CA SER A 380 -0.47 21.83 -5.69
C SER A 380 0.49 20.71 -5.26
N SER A 381 0.09 19.44 -5.42
CA SER A 381 0.94 18.28 -5.14
C SER A 381 2.13 18.22 -6.09
N ARG A 382 1.92 18.46 -7.40
CA ARG A 382 3.00 18.58 -8.39
C ARG A 382 3.96 19.72 -8.05
N GLU A 383 3.43 20.86 -7.62
CA GLU A 383 4.26 22.00 -7.21
C GLU A 383 5.08 21.69 -5.95
N LEU A 384 4.49 21.07 -4.93
CA LEU A 384 5.18 20.65 -3.72
C LEU A 384 6.27 19.61 -4.04
N LEU A 385 6.01 18.66 -4.93
CA LEU A 385 7.00 17.68 -5.37
C LEU A 385 8.17 18.37 -6.09
N SER A 386 7.89 19.32 -6.98
CA SER A 386 8.91 20.12 -7.66
C SER A 386 9.75 20.94 -6.66
N GLN A 387 9.10 21.51 -5.64
CA GLN A 387 9.80 22.22 -4.57
C GLN A 387 10.68 21.28 -3.74
N ASN A 388 10.19 20.08 -3.39
CA ASN A 388 10.94 19.09 -2.63
C ASN A 388 12.19 18.64 -3.40
N LEU A 389 12.05 18.29 -4.67
CA LEU A 389 13.18 17.93 -5.55
C LEU A 389 14.20 19.08 -5.66
N ARG A 390 13.74 20.33 -5.73
CA ARG A 390 14.61 21.52 -5.76
C ARG A 390 15.36 21.73 -4.44
N VAL A 391 14.72 21.45 -3.31
CA VAL A 391 15.35 21.50 -1.98
C VAL A 391 16.38 20.39 -1.84
N GLN A 392 16.06 19.17 -2.24
CA GLN A 392 17.00 18.04 -2.25
C GLN A 392 18.23 18.34 -3.11
N LYS A 393 18.05 18.89 -4.32
CA LYS A 393 19.16 19.34 -5.17
C LYS A 393 20.04 20.39 -4.49
N ARG A 394 19.44 21.39 -3.83
CA ARG A 394 20.21 22.41 -3.10
C ARG A 394 20.92 21.86 -1.87
N MET A 395 20.32 20.90 -1.16
CA MET A 395 20.98 20.21 -0.06
C MET A 395 22.20 19.42 -0.55
N PHE A 396 22.08 18.72 -1.67
CA PHE A 396 23.18 17.99 -2.29
C PHE A 396 24.32 18.93 -2.73
N GLU A 397 24.00 20.06 -3.36
CA GLU A 397 24.99 21.08 -3.74
C GLU A 397 25.71 21.66 -2.50
N LEU A 398 24.97 21.91 -1.41
CA LEU A 398 25.53 22.37 -0.13
C LEU A 398 26.45 21.32 0.51
N GLU A 399 26.03 20.06 0.52
CA GLU A 399 26.83 18.96 1.06
C GLU A 399 28.12 18.78 0.27
N THR A 400 28.06 18.85 -1.06
CA THR A 400 29.22 18.79 -1.95
C THR A 400 30.19 19.95 -1.67
N ILE A 401 29.68 21.18 -1.48
CA ILE A 401 30.51 22.35 -1.13
C ILE A 401 31.14 22.19 0.26
N LEU A 402 30.42 21.62 1.22
CA LEU A 402 30.93 21.35 2.57
C LEU A 402 32.00 20.25 2.57
N GLN A 403 31.82 19.20 1.78
CA GLN A 403 32.82 18.14 1.58
C GLN A 403 34.07 18.70 0.89
N MET A 404 33.92 19.53 -0.14
CA MET A 404 35.03 20.22 -0.79
C MET A 404 35.78 21.16 0.17
N ARG A 405 35.07 21.93 1.01
CA ARG A 405 35.70 22.80 2.02
C ARG A 405 36.42 22.02 3.11
N THR A 406 35.86 20.91 3.58
CA THR A 406 36.51 20.06 4.59
C THR A 406 37.76 19.37 4.04
N LEU A 407 37.75 18.94 2.78
CA LEU A 407 38.92 18.42 2.07
C LEU A 407 40.00 19.49 1.86
N THR A 408 39.59 20.70 1.48
CA THR A 408 40.52 21.85 1.31
C THR A 408 41.15 22.26 2.65
N ARG A 409 40.38 22.21 3.74
CA ARG A 409 40.87 22.50 5.10
C ARG A 409 41.80 21.40 5.64
N LYS A 410 41.56 20.13 5.29
CA LYS A 410 42.47 19.02 5.61
C LYS A 410 43.79 19.11 4.83
N ARG A 411 43.77 19.57 3.57
CA ARG A 411 44.98 19.81 2.75
C ARG A 411 45.79 21.04 3.17
N ALA A 412 45.17 22.03 3.82
CA ALA A 412 45.87 23.21 4.33
C ALA A 412 46.51 23.00 5.73
N ASN A 413 46.13 21.92 6.43
CA ASN A 413 46.64 21.56 7.76
C ASN A 413 47.61 20.36 7.74
N ALA A 414 47.97 19.87 6.56
CA ALA A 414 49.01 18.87 6.31
C ALA A 414 50.13 19.56 5.51
#